data_AF-A0A485B7Q3-F1
#
_entry.id   AF-A0A485B7Q3-F1
#
_cell.length_a   1.000
_cell.length_b   1.000
_cell.length_c   1.000
_cell.angle_alpha   90.00
_cell.angle_beta   90.00
_cell.angle_gamma   90.00
#
_symmetry.space_group_name_H-M   'P 1'
#
loop_
_entity.id
_entity.type
_entity.pdbx_description
1 polymer ?
#
loop_
_entity_poly.entity_id
_entity_poly.type
_entity_poly.pdbx_seq_one_letter_code
_entity_poly.pdbx_strand_id
1 'polypeptide(L)'
;MAHELGHCLSPSLEGDDAEDFADAFAASLLYPHELAEKAYFSIREQTSSAAKIAHVIDLADRLTISPWTVIGQVNKYAEFTGQSVIQLSNAFPGAVTNFNKGYNNISEALFGHVEPDEHGRPSAREYIGKVEGAFETPFFHLLRNYLKEHDKGPGFVQTVLDVSLLDAQSIHAELI
;
A
#
# COMPACT_ATOMS: atom_id res chain seq x y z
N MET A 1 -4.48 -0.83 0.65
CA MET A 1 -5.83 -0.30 0.35
C MET A 1 -6.53 -1.07 -0.77
N ALA A 2 -6.04 -1.06 -2.02
CA ALA A 2 -6.69 -1.84 -3.09
C ALA A 2 -6.74 -3.35 -2.79
N HIS A 3 -5.69 -3.88 -2.17
CA HIS A 3 -5.62 -5.26 -1.66
C HIS A 3 -6.72 -5.53 -0.61
N GLU A 4 -6.82 -4.70 0.44
CA GLU A 4 -7.91 -4.79 1.44
C GLU A 4 -9.32 -4.70 0.84
N LEU A 5 -9.51 -3.87 -0.19
CA LEU A 5 -10.77 -3.82 -0.92
C LEU A 5 -11.06 -5.16 -1.61
N GLY A 6 -10.03 -5.82 -2.14
CA GLY A 6 -10.11 -7.20 -2.64
C GLY A 6 -10.66 -8.17 -1.59
N HIS A 7 -10.14 -8.13 -0.36
CA HIS A 7 -10.67 -8.94 0.75
C HIS A 7 -12.13 -8.60 1.07
N CYS A 8 -12.48 -7.32 1.12
CA CYS A 8 -13.86 -6.87 1.37
C CYS A 8 -14.84 -7.38 0.31
N LEU A 9 -14.38 -7.54 -0.94
CA LEU A 9 -15.19 -8.05 -2.06
C LEU A 9 -15.19 -9.59 -2.15
N SER A 10 -14.35 -10.28 -1.39
CA SER A 10 -14.21 -11.74 -1.42
C SER A 10 -14.27 -12.38 -0.02
N PRO A 11 -15.27 -12.05 0.82
CA PRO A 11 -15.33 -12.52 2.22
C PRO A 11 -15.50 -14.04 2.37
N SER A 12 -15.78 -14.76 1.27
CA SER A 12 -15.89 -16.22 1.24
C SER A 12 -14.58 -16.93 0.92
N LEU A 13 -13.51 -16.20 0.55
CA LEU A 13 -12.18 -16.76 0.32
C LEU A 13 -11.38 -16.70 1.62
N GLU A 14 -10.54 -17.71 1.86
CA GLU A 14 -9.68 -17.79 3.05
C GLU A 14 -8.28 -18.27 2.65
N GLY A 15 -7.28 -17.97 3.49
CA GLY A 15 -5.90 -18.37 3.28
C GLY A 15 -5.31 -17.83 1.98
N ASP A 16 -4.43 -18.62 1.35
CA ASP A 16 -3.68 -18.22 0.16
C ASP A 16 -4.60 -17.80 -1.01
N ASP A 17 -5.77 -18.43 -1.17
CA ASP A 17 -6.73 -18.08 -2.22
C ASP A 17 -7.28 -16.64 -2.06
N ALA A 18 -7.46 -16.18 -0.81
CA ALA A 18 -7.92 -14.83 -0.52
C ALA A 18 -6.83 -13.79 -0.83
N GLU A 19 -5.58 -14.09 -0.45
CA GLU A 19 -4.40 -13.27 -0.73
C GLU A 19 -4.16 -13.14 -2.24
N ASP A 20 -4.14 -14.27 -2.96
CA ASP A 20 -3.93 -14.32 -4.41
C ASP A 20 -5.02 -13.52 -5.16
N PHE A 21 -6.28 -13.64 -4.72
CA PHE A 21 -7.36 -12.85 -5.27
C PHE A 21 -7.18 -11.35 -4.97
N ALA A 22 -6.88 -10.98 -3.73
CA ALA A 22 -6.71 -9.59 -3.32
C ALA A 22 -5.55 -8.92 -4.08
N ASP A 23 -4.43 -9.61 -4.26
CA ASP A 23 -3.29 -9.14 -5.05
C ASP A 23 -3.62 -9.03 -6.54
N ALA A 24 -4.28 -10.03 -7.11
CA ALA A 24 -4.70 -9.99 -8.52
C ALA A 24 -5.70 -8.86 -8.77
N PHE A 25 -6.66 -8.67 -7.85
CA PHE A 25 -7.63 -7.59 -7.88
C PHE A 25 -6.92 -6.23 -7.79
N ALA A 26 -6.06 -6.03 -6.78
CA ALA A 26 -5.35 -4.77 -6.58
C ALA A 26 -4.50 -4.40 -7.80
N ALA A 27 -3.74 -5.36 -8.32
CA ALA A 27 -2.90 -5.13 -9.49
C ALA A 27 -3.74 -4.79 -10.74
N SER A 28 -4.89 -5.43 -10.93
CA SER A 28 -5.79 -5.16 -12.07
C SER A 28 -6.54 -3.83 -11.91
N LEU A 29 -6.85 -3.43 -10.68
CA LEU A 29 -7.45 -2.13 -10.38
C LEU A 29 -6.45 -0.99 -10.62
N LEU A 30 -5.19 -1.17 -10.20
CA LEU A 30 -4.13 -0.17 -10.36
C LEU A 30 -3.60 -0.09 -11.80
N TYR A 31 -3.59 -1.20 -12.52
CA TYR A 31 -3.07 -1.27 -13.89
C TYR A 31 -3.93 -2.22 -14.76
N PRO A 32 -5.09 -1.74 -15.22
CA PRO A 32 -6.06 -2.56 -15.95
C PRO A 32 -5.57 -3.01 -17.32
N HIS A 33 -6.28 -3.97 -17.89
CA HIS A 33 -5.96 -4.64 -19.16
C HIS A 33 -5.65 -3.66 -20.30
N GLU A 34 -6.44 -2.60 -20.44
CA GLU A 34 -6.30 -1.60 -21.51
C GLU A 34 -5.01 -0.77 -21.35
N LEU A 35 -4.54 -0.56 -20.12
CA LEU A 35 -3.24 0.06 -19.88
C LEU A 35 -2.10 -0.93 -20.13
N ALA A 36 -2.26 -2.19 -19.69
CA ALA A 36 -1.30 -3.26 -19.92
C ALA A 36 -1.05 -3.51 -21.41
N GLU A 37 -2.10 -3.51 -22.24
CA GLU A 37 -2.01 -3.63 -23.69
C GLU A 37 -1.14 -2.51 -24.30
N LYS A 38 -1.47 -1.25 -24.02
CA LYS A 38 -0.73 -0.08 -24.53
C LYS A 38 0.72 -0.07 -24.07
N ALA A 39 0.93 -0.42 -22.81
CA ALA A 39 2.25 -0.53 -22.22
C ALA A 39 3.07 -1.63 -22.89
N TYR A 40 2.49 -2.81 -23.14
CA TYR A 40 3.17 -3.91 -23.81
C TYR A 40 3.78 -3.48 -25.15
N PHE A 41 2.98 -2.84 -26.01
CA PHE A 41 3.46 -2.37 -27.31
C PHE A 41 4.52 -1.28 -27.18
N SER A 42 4.29 -0.26 -26.33
CA SER A 42 5.25 0.84 -26.15
C SER A 42 6.58 0.42 -25.50
N ILE A 43 6.58 -0.59 -24.61
CA ILE A 43 7.80 -1.19 -24.06
C ILE A 43 8.54 -1.99 -25.14
N ARG A 44 7.83 -2.72 -26.00
CA ARG A 44 8.46 -3.51 -27.07
C ARG A 44 9.13 -2.65 -28.14
N GLU A 45 8.64 -1.45 -28.39
CA GLU A 45 9.24 -0.49 -29.31
C GLU A 45 10.63 0.01 -28.84
N GLN A 46 10.95 -0.13 -27.54
CA GLN A 46 12.24 0.27 -27.01
C GLN A 46 13.35 -0.68 -27.48
N THR A 47 14.43 -0.09 -28.02
CA THR A 47 15.49 -0.82 -28.72
C THR A 47 16.48 -1.54 -27.79
N SER A 48 16.68 -1.04 -26.58
CA SER A 48 17.65 -1.59 -25.63
C SER A 48 16.98 -2.05 -24.33
N SER A 49 17.63 -2.97 -23.61
CA SER A 49 17.13 -3.39 -22.29
C SER A 49 17.07 -2.23 -21.30
N ALA A 50 18.02 -1.30 -21.36
CA ALA A 50 18.02 -0.12 -20.50
C ALA A 50 16.84 0.80 -20.81
N ALA A 51 16.55 1.03 -22.10
CA ALA A 51 15.39 1.83 -22.53
C ALA A 51 14.06 1.19 -22.10
N LYS A 52 13.93 -0.14 -22.18
CA LYS A 52 12.76 -0.87 -21.67
C LYS A 52 12.55 -0.66 -20.18
N ILE A 53 13.63 -0.79 -19.39
CA ILE A 53 13.59 -0.55 -17.95
C ILE A 53 13.16 0.89 -17.66
N ALA A 54 13.81 1.88 -18.29
CA ALA A 54 13.48 3.29 -18.09
C ALA A 54 12.01 3.60 -18.43
N HIS A 55 11.49 3.01 -19.51
CA HIS A 55 10.10 3.18 -19.92
C HIS A 55 9.11 2.55 -18.93
N VAL A 56 9.42 1.36 -18.38
CA VAL A 56 8.60 0.75 -17.31
C VAL A 56 8.58 1.63 -16.06
N ILE A 57 9.72 2.22 -15.69
CA ILE A 57 9.81 3.15 -14.56
C ILE A 57 8.96 4.40 -14.81
N ASP A 58 9.04 5.01 -15.99
CA ASP A 58 8.22 6.19 -16.35
C ASP A 58 6.71 5.88 -16.34
N LEU A 59 6.30 4.71 -16.86
CA LEU A 59 4.90 4.28 -16.80
C LEU A 59 4.41 4.11 -15.35
N ALA A 60 5.25 3.59 -14.47
CA ALA A 60 4.95 3.40 -13.06
C ALA A 60 4.87 4.75 -12.31
N ASP A 61 5.78 5.67 -12.61
CA ASP A 61 5.87 7.00 -12.01
C ASP A 61 4.61 7.84 -12.27
N ARG A 62 4.10 7.83 -13.51
CA ARG A 62 2.88 8.56 -13.90
C ARG A 62 1.64 8.19 -13.11
N LEU A 63 1.58 6.97 -12.58
CA LEU A 63 0.47 6.47 -11.77
C LEU A 63 0.85 6.32 -10.29
N THR A 64 2.10 6.60 -9.94
CA THR A 64 2.65 6.41 -8.58
C THR A 64 2.38 4.99 -8.06
N ILE A 65 2.69 3.98 -8.89
CA ILE A 65 2.56 2.56 -8.54
C ILE A 65 3.90 1.85 -8.65
N SER A 66 3.97 0.61 -8.15
CA SER A 66 5.17 -0.22 -8.26
C SER A 66 5.48 -0.54 -9.73
N PRO A 67 6.74 -0.39 -10.19
CA PRO A 67 7.16 -0.88 -11.51
C PRO A 67 6.95 -2.39 -11.69
N TRP A 68 6.94 -3.16 -10.58
CA TRP A 68 6.60 -4.59 -10.61
C TRP A 68 5.15 -4.84 -11.02
N THR A 69 4.22 -3.98 -10.57
CA THR A 69 2.81 -4.07 -10.96
C THR A 69 2.66 -3.82 -12.46
N VAL A 70 3.35 -2.81 -13.00
CA VAL A 70 3.33 -2.50 -14.44
C VAL A 70 3.82 -3.69 -15.26
N ILE A 71 5.05 -4.17 -15.02
CA ILE A 71 5.60 -5.28 -15.84
C ILE A 71 4.83 -6.59 -15.62
N GLY A 72 4.33 -6.84 -14.41
CA GLY A 72 3.52 -8.01 -14.09
C GLY A 72 2.21 -8.02 -14.90
N GLN A 73 1.47 -6.91 -14.92
CA GLN A 73 0.23 -6.80 -15.68
C GLN A 73 0.48 -6.82 -17.20
N VAL A 74 1.55 -6.18 -17.67
CA VAL A 74 1.99 -6.25 -19.08
C VAL A 74 2.28 -7.70 -19.51
N ASN A 75 2.93 -8.49 -18.66
CA ASN A 75 3.23 -9.88 -18.97
C ASN A 75 2.00 -10.78 -18.87
N LYS A 76 1.06 -10.53 -17.95
CA LYS A 76 -0.26 -11.19 -17.93
C LYS A 76 -1.03 -10.94 -19.23
N TYR A 77 -1.01 -9.71 -19.75
CA TYR A 77 -1.59 -9.39 -21.07
C TYR A 77 -0.90 -10.18 -22.20
N ALA A 78 0.44 -10.25 -22.20
CA ALA A 78 1.18 -10.98 -23.21
C ALA A 78 0.81 -12.47 -23.23
N GLU A 79 0.76 -13.10 -22.06
CA GLU A 79 0.39 -14.51 -21.90
C GLU A 79 -1.04 -14.76 -22.38
N PHE A 80 -2.00 -13.92 -21.95
CA PHE A 80 -3.40 -14.00 -22.35
C PHE A 80 -3.59 -13.91 -23.87
N THR A 81 -2.80 -13.06 -24.54
CA THR A 81 -2.87 -12.85 -26.00
C THR A 81 -1.94 -13.77 -26.80
N GLY A 82 -1.26 -14.72 -26.15
CA GLY A 82 -0.33 -15.65 -26.81
C GLY A 82 0.96 -14.99 -27.35
N GLN A 83 1.30 -13.80 -26.85
CA GLN A 83 2.53 -13.10 -27.20
C GLN A 83 3.68 -13.44 -26.25
N SER A 84 4.92 -13.16 -26.67
CA SER A 84 6.08 -13.34 -25.80
C SER A 84 6.09 -12.30 -24.68
N VAL A 85 6.29 -12.76 -23.45
CA VAL A 85 6.49 -11.90 -22.27
C VAL A 85 7.73 -11.01 -22.43
N ILE A 86 7.68 -9.83 -21.83
CA ILE A 86 8.81 -8.90 -21.79
C ILE A 86 9.72 -9.30 -20.63
N GLN A 87 10.93 -9.73 -20.98
CA GLN A 87 12.00 -10.00 -20.02
C GLN A 87 12.88 -8.76 -19.88
N LEU A 88 12.96 -8.21 -18.66
CA LEU A 88 13.86 -7.11 -18.32
C LEU A 88 15.19 -7.69 -17.81
N SER A 89 16.30 -6.95 -17.99
CA SER A 89 17.60 -7.40 -17.50
C SER A 89 17.70 -7.32 -15.97
N ASN A 90 18.74 -7.97 -15.43
CA ASN A 90 19.07 -8.00 -14.00
C ASN A 90 19.32 -6.61 -13.37
N ALA A 91 19.37 -5.55 -14.18
CA ALA A 91 19.42 -4.17 -13.69
C ALA A 91 18.07 -3.66 -13.16
N PHE A 92 16.96 -4.32 -13.50
CA PHE A 92 15.61 -3.85 -13.15
C PHE A 92 15.39 -3.72 -11.63
N PRO A 93 15.74 -4.69 -10.76
CA PRO A 93 15.59 -4.52 -9.31
C PRO A 93 16.33 -3.29 -8.75
N GLY A 94 17.50 -2.98 -9.31
CA GLY A 94 18.26 -1.78 -8.94
C GLY A 94 17.56 -0.48 -9.37
N ALA A 95 16.94 -0.47 -10.55
CA ALA A 95 16.12 0.66 -11.01
C ALA A 95 14.89 0.85 -10.12
N VAL A 96 14.19 -0.23 -9.74
CA VAL A 96 13.05 -0.17 -8.79
C VAL A 96 13.49 0.35 -7.42
N THR A 97 14.65 -0.08 -6.93
CA THR A 97 15.20 0.40 -5.66
C THR A 97 15.45 1.91 -5.71
N ASN A 98 15.98 2.43 -6.82
CA ASN A 98 16.19 3.87 -6.98
C ASN A 98 14.87 4.65 -7.16
N PHE A 99 13.89 4.07 -7.85
CA PHE A 99 12.54 4.63 -7.95
C PHE A 99 11.90 4.79 -6.55
N ASN A 100 11.95 3.75 -5.73
CA ASN A 100 11.36 3.77 -4.39
C ASN A 100 11.99 4.83 -3.47
N LYS A 101 13.27 5.20 -3.65
CA LYS A 101 13.91 6.29 -2.88
C LYS A 101 13.28 7.66 -3.12
N GLY A 102 12.53 7.82 -4.22
CA GLY A 102 11.81 9.06 -4.52
C GLY A 102 10.53 9.23 -3.70
N TYR A 103 10.10 8.20 -2.96
CA TYR A 103 8.83 8.18 -2.24
C TYR A 103 9.05 7.89 -0.77
N ASN A 104 8.43 8.70 0.08
CA ASN A 104 8.38 8.45 1.52
C ASN A 104 7.46 7.25 1.79
N ASN A 105 7.80 6.45 2.80
CA ASN A 105 6.82 5.49 3.33
C ASN A 105 5.69 6.26 4.06
N ILE A 106 4.56 5.59 4.31
CA ILE A 106 3.38 6.24 4.95
C ILE A 106 3.75 6.84 6.32
N SER A 107 4.60 6.18 7.10
CA SER A 107 5.04 6.70 8.39
C SER A 107 5.84 7.99 8.24
N GLU A 108 6.79 8.04 7.31
CA GLU A 108 7.57 9.24 7.01
C GLU A 108 6.69 10.36 6.44
N ALA A 109 5.74 10.04 5.56
CA ALA A 109 4.82 11.01 4.99
C ALA A 109 3.90 11.65 6.05
N LEU A 110 3.42 10.86 7.02
CA LEU A 110 2.52 11.34 8.06
C LEU A 110 3.25 11.99 9.26
N PHE A 111 4.40 11.42 9.66
CA PHE A 111 5.07 11.71 10.92
C PHE A 111 6.50 12.23 10.77
N GLY A 112 7.06 12.33 9.56
CA GLY A 112 8.46 12.76 9.35
C GLY A 112 8.80 14.19 9.80
N HIS A 113 7.79 14.99 10.16
CA HIS A 113 7.93 16.34 10.70
C HIS A 113 7.40 16.49 12.14
N VAL A 114 6.97 15.39 12.76
CA VAL A 114 6.46 15.38 14.13
C VAL A 114 7.64 15.22 15.07
N GLU A 115 7.67 16.02 16.16
CA GLU A 115 8.70 15.86 17.18
C GLU A 115 8.47 14.53 17.90
N PRO A 116 9.45 13.60 17.88
CA PRO A 116 9.27 12.32 18.53
C PRO A 116 9.37 12.46 20.05
N ASP A 117 8.73 11.54 20.75
CA ASP A 117 8.93 11.30 22.18
C ASP A 117 10.32 10.73 22.50
N GLU A 118 10.55 10.41 23.78
CA GLU A 118 11.79 9.80 24.28
C GLU A 118 12.13 8.43 23.67
N HIS A 119 11.21 7.83 22.91
CA HIS A 119 11.35 6.54 22.24
C HIS A 119 11.37 6.66 20.71
N GLY A 120 11.44 7.87 20.16
CA GLY A 120 11.48 8.07 18.72
C GLY A 120 10.11 7.94 18.03
N ARG A 121 9.00 8.05 18.77
CA ARG A 121 7.64 7.82 18.26
C ARG A 121 6.77 9.06 18.40
N PRO A 122 5.73 9.23 17.54
CA PRO A 122 4.74 10.26 17.79
C PRO A 122 3.99 9.96 19.09
N SER A 123 3.62 11.01 19.83
CA SER A 123 2.72 10.84 20.98
C SER A 123 1.36 10.30 20.54
N ALA A 124 0.61 9.65 21.44
CA ALA A 124 -0.74 9.14 21.13
C ALA A 124 -1.67 10.22 20.57
N ARG A 125 -1.59 11.44 21.13
CA ARG A 125 -2.33 12.61 20.65
C ARG A 125 -1.99 12.97 19.21
N GLU A 126 -0.71 13.02 18.87
CA GLU A 126 -0.26 13.35 17.53
C GLU A 126 -0.61 12.24 16.53
N TYR A 127 -0.44 10.98 16.93
CA TYR A 127 -0.84 9.83 16.14
C TYR A 127 -2.32 9.89 15.78
N ILE A 128 -3.20 10.02 16.77
CA ILE A 128 -4.65 10.11 16.57
C ILE A 128 -4.98 11.31 15.67
N GLY A 129 -4.49 12.51 16.00
CA GLY A 129 -4.81 13.72 15.25
C GLY A 129 -4.32 13.69 13.80
N LYS A 130 -3.13 13.12 13.54
CA LYS A 130 -2.60 12.97 12.18
C LYS A 130 -3.39 11.93 11.39
N VAL A 131 -3.76 10.81 11.99
CA VAL A 131 -4.54 9.77 11.32
C VAL A 131 -5.94 10.28 11.00
N GLU A 132 -6.65 10.89 11.96
CA GLU A 132 -7.98 11.48 11.70
C GLU A 132 -7.93 12.54 10.61
N GLY A 133 -6.94 13.44 10.66
CA GLY A 133 -6.78 14.52 9.69
C GLY A 133 -6.37 14.04 8.30
N ALA A 134 -5.43 13.11 8.19
CA ALA A 134 -4.90 12.67 6.90
C ALA A 134 -5.83 11.71 6.17
N PHE A 135 -6.55 10.85 6.90
CA PHE A 135 -7.46 9.86 6.32
C PHE A 135 -8.93 10.28 6.38
N GLU A 136 -9.22 11.47 6.91
CA GLU A 136 -10.58 12.00 7.08
C GLU A 136 -11.53 10.98 7.74
N THR A 137 -10.98 10.23 8.72
CA THR A 137 -11.66 9.08 9.31
C THR A 137 -12.30 9.43 10.66
N PRO A 138 -13.55 8.99 10.93
CA PRO A 138 -14.17 9.16 12.24
C PRO A 138 -13.74 8.09 13.25
N PHE A 139 -12.79 7.23 12.89
CA PHE A 139 -12.48 6.00 13.63
C PHE A 139 -12.15 6.25 15.12
N PHE A 140 -11.23 7.15 15.44
CA PHE A 140 -10.84 7.42 16.83
C PHE A 140 -11.93 8.15 17.62
N HIS A 141 -12.69 9.03 16.96
CA HIS A 141 -13.91 9.59 17.54
C HIS A 141 -14.93 8.50 17.94
N LEU A 142 -15.20 7.54 17.06
CA LEU A 142 -16.13 6.43 17.34
C LEU A 142 -15.59 5.50 18.43
N LEU A 143 -14.28 5.18 18.37
CA LEU A 143 -13.62 4.36 19.39
C LEU A 143 -13.70 5.04 20.76
N ARG A 144 -13.46 6.36 20.84
CA ARG A 144 -13.62 7.16 22.07
C ARG A 144 -15.02 6.99 22.67
N ASN A 145 -16.07 7.15 21.87
CA ASN A 145 -17.45 7.02 22.34
C ASN A 145 -17.73 5.60 22.85
N TYR A 146 -17.30 4.58 22.10
CA TYR A 146 -17.49 3.18 22.46
C TYR A 146 -16.77 2.81 23.77
N LEU A 147 -15.53 3.27 23.96
CA LEU A 147 -14.76 3.01 25.18
C LEU A 147 -15.45 3.60 26.42
N LYS A 148 -15.99 4.82 26.30
CA LYS A 148 -16.72 5.51 27.38
C LYS A 148 -18.07 4.88 27.69
N GLU A 149 -18.84 4.54 26.66
CA GLU A 149 -20.18 3.95 26.81
C GLU A 149 -20.13 2.57 27.46
N HIS A 150 -19.10 1.78 27.16
CA HIS A 150 -19.00 0.38 27.61
C HIS A 150 -17.91 0.13 28.66
N ASP A 151 -17.34 1.18 29.25
CA ASP A 151 -16.28 1.12 30.26
C ASP A 151 -15.15 0.15 29.89
N LYS A 152 -14.66 0.26 28.65
CA LYS A 152 -13.62 -0.62 28.12
C LYS A 152 -12.24 -0.06 28.43
N GLY A 153 -11.37 -0.93 28.93
CA GLY A 153 -9.98 -0.60 29.24
C GLY A 153 -9.01 -0.76 28.06
N PRO A 154 -7.71 -0.49 28.28
CA PRO A 154 -6.66 -0.58 27.26
C PRO A 154 -6.57 -1.93 26.53
N GLY A 155 -6.93 -3.05 27.17
CA GLY A 155 -6.91 -4.37 26.53
C GLY A 155 -7.86 -4.48 25.33
N PHE A 156 -8.96 -3.72 25.33
CA PHE A 156 -9.85 -3.63 24.16
C PHE A 156 -9.17 -2.89 23.01
N VAL A 157 -8.52 -1.76 23.30
CA VAL A 157 -7.74 -0.98 22.31
C VAL A 157 -6.63 -1.84 21.72
N GLN A 158 -5.91 -2.59 22.56
CA GLN A 158 -4.87 -3.51 22.13
C GLN A 158 -5.38 -4.51 21.09
N THR A 159 -6.56 -5.08 21.34
CA THR A 159 -7.16 -6.10 20.46
C THR A 159 -7.67 -5.49 19.15
N VAL A 160 -8.32 -4.33 19.21
CA VAL A 160 -8.93 -3.71 18.03
C VAL A 160 -7.89 -3.10 17.08
N LEU A 161 -6.81 -2.55 17.62
CA LEU A 161 -5.76 -1.89 16.82
C LEU A 161 -4.57 -2.81 16.52
N ASP A 162 -4.51 -3.99 17.13
CA ASP A 162 -3.37 -4.91 17.07
C ASP A 162 -2.04 -4.21 17.39
N VAL A 163 -2.00 -3.54 18.55
CA VAL A 163 -0.83 -2.78 19.03
C VAL A 163 -0.24 -3.38 20.30
N SER A 164 0.94 -2.93 20.69
CA SER A 164 1.52 -3.34 21.98
C SER A 164 0.66 -2.86 23.15
N LEU A 165 0.73 -3.54 24.31
CA LEU A 165 0.01 -3.11 25.51
C LEU A 165 0.38 -1.68 25.94
N LEU A 166 1.64 -1.29 25.76
CA LEU A 166 2.13 0.05 26.08
C LEU A 166 1.46 1.10 25.19
N ASP A 167 1.44 0.88 23.87
CA ASP A 167 0.79 1.80 22.93
C ASP A 167 -0.73 1.85 23.18
N ALA A 168 -1.35 0.70 23.49
CA ALA A 168 -2.77 0.62 23.83
C ALA A 168 -3.12 1.44 25.09
N GLN A 169 -2.26 1.43 26.12
CA GLN A 169 -2.43 2.25 27.32
C GLN A 169 -2.33 3.75 26.99
N SER A 170 -1.34 4.14 26.20
CA SER A 170 -1.15 5.54 25.78
C SER A 170 -2.32 6.04 24.93
N ILE A 171 -2.78 5.23 23.97
CA ILE A 171 -3.94 5.55 23.12
C ILE A 171 -5.22 5.62 23.97
N HIS A 172 -5.44 4.65 24.86
CA HIS A 172 -6.62 4.65 25.74
C HIS A 172 -6.66 5.89 26.63
N ALA A 173 -5.53 6.27 27.22
CA ALA A 173 -5.42 7.46 28.06
C ALA A 173 -5.76 8.75 27.30
N GLU A 174 -5.38 8.87 26.03
CA GLU A 174 -5.73 10.02 25.18
C GLU A 174 -7.22 10.01 24.74
N LEU A 175 -7.83 8.82 24.68
CA LEU A 175 -9.23 8.67 24.27
C LEU A 175 -10.23 8.89 25.41
N ILE A 176 -9.85 8.75 26.69
CA ILE A 176 -10.77 8.89 27.84
C ILE A 176 -10.82 10.32 28.39
#